data_AF-A0A9P9T9U3-F1
#
_entry.id   AF-A0A9P9T9U3-F1
#
_cell.length_a   1.000
_cell.length_b   1.000
_cell.length_c   1.000
_cell.angle_alpha   90.00
_cell.angle_beta   90.00
_cell.angle_gamma   90.00
#
_symmetry.space_group_name_H-M   'P 1'
#
loop_
_entity.id
_entity.type
_entity.pdbx_description
1 polymer ?
#
loop_
_entity_poly.entity_id
_entity_poly.type
_entity_poly.pdbx_seq_one_letter_code
_entity_poly.pdbx_strand_id
1 'polypeptide(L)'
;MTELLDLCYDVLIRILEEINPEDLAACARTSSGFNEFIKKNTRLYKAHYLRNFDDPRRRPGDPDPEWVSELQKLIRCQKMLQSANNDLKRDEFNFIASTVDGLISSGSMDEFGDSQNQHLIARLFQHISQNHDAFMCRSSLFGRIGKANQRPADDVVGRQLSAKLHCLFGIPSTNAGRRVLSTHPYARSRVYDLRNYTDKTKWGPFRDDGSMRVDWEMIESLMIVLGYNSGLCCRRFLHRFRPPWSEPLEGVIPERAKIMPAYPPTLLKEPEIPLQLKDPYNVSGLWSRVLCFMDQPSHETDI
;
A
#
# COMPACT_ATOMS: atom_id res chain seq x y z
N MET A 1 49.97 -2.91 -15.20
CA MET A 1 48.71 -3.38 -14.58
C MET A 1 47.70 -2.28 -14.82
N THR A 2 46.56 -2.59 -15.44
CA THR A 2 45.46 -1.62 -15.62
C THR A 2 44.69 -1.52 -14.32
N GLU A 3 44.60 -0.34 -13.74
CA GLU A 3 43.80 -0.11 -12.54
C GLU A 3 42.32 0.03 -12.93
N LEU A 4 41.41 -0.28 -12.01
CA LEU A 4 39.97 -0.21 -12.28
C LEU A 4 39.51 1.20 -12.70
N LEU A 5 40.20 2.23 -12.20
CA LEU A 5 39.96 3.63 -12.53
C LEU A 5 40.52 4.05 -13.90
N ASP A 6 41.37 3.23 -14.52
CA ASP A 6 41.91 3.48 -15.87
C ASP A 6 40.91 3.05 -16.96
N LEU A 7 39.82 2.37 -16.58
CA LEU A 7 38.77 1.98 -17.51
C LEU A 7 38.01 3.21 -18.01
N CYS A 8 37.44 3.08 -19.22
CA CYS A 8 36.54 4.10 -19.76
C CYS A 8 35.34 4.30 -18.81
N TYR A 9 34.91 5.55 -18.69
CA TYR A 9 33.82 5.99 -17.83
C TYR A 9 32.55 5.13 -17.99
N ASP A 10 32.15 4.80 -19.22
CA ASP A 10 30.96 3.99 -19.49
C ASP A 10 31.11 2.53 -19.02
N VAL A 11 32.32 1.97 -19.15
CA VAL A 11 32.60 0.60 -18.68
C VAL A 11 32.52 0.55 -17.16
N LEU A 12 33.04 1.58 -16.48
CA LEU A 12 32.97 1.64 -15.02
C LEU A 12 31.53 1.80 -14.52
N ILE A 13 30.71 2.62 -15.19
CA ILE A 13 29.27 2.70 -14.86
C ILE A 13 28.61 1.34 -15.03
N ARG A 14 28.85 0.63 -16.13
CA ARG A 14 28.24 -0.69 -16.37
C ARG A 14 28.64 -1.72 -15.32
N ILE A 15 29.89 -1.72 -14.88
CA ILE A 15 30.34 -2.58 -13.78
C ILE A 15 29.57 -2.23 -12.49
N LEU A 16 29.45 -0.94 -12.18
CA LEU A 16 28.75 -0.49 -10.98
C LEU A 16 27.25 -0.74 -11.03
N GLU A 17 26.62 -0.65 -12.20
CA GLU A 17 25.20 -0.95 -12.42
C GLU A 17 24.83 -2.40 -12.07
N GLU A 18 25.79 -3.34 -12.15
CA GLU A 18 25.62 -4.75 -11.77
C GLU A 18 25.75 -5.00 -10.26
N ILE A 19 26.19 -4.02 -9.48
CA ILE A 19 26.31 -4.14 -8.02
C ILE A 19 24.95 -3.86 -7.37
N ASN A 20 24.70 -4.51 -6.22
CA ASN A 20 23.51 -4.18 -5.44
C ASN A 20 23.56 -2.73 -4.94
N PRO A 21 22.43 -2.01 -4.95
CA PRO A 21 22.40 -0.61 -4.53
C PRO A 21 22.84 -0.42 -3.06
N GLU A 22 22.66 -1.44 -2.22
CA GLU A 22 23.06 -1.44 -0.81
C GLU A 22 24.57 -1.39 -0.58
N ASP A 23 25.35 -1.88 -1.56
CA ASP A 23 26.80 -2.05 -1.50
C ASP A 23 27.56 -0.88 -2.12
N LEU A 24 26.87 0.01 -2.86
CA LEU A 24 27.47 1.21 -3.46
C LEU A 24 28.16 2.10 -2.41
N ALA A 25 27.61 2.17 -1.20
CA ALA A 25 28.22 2.92 -0.11
C ALA A 25 29.54 2.27 0.37
N ALA A 26 29.66 0.94 0.33
CA ALA A 26 30.89 0.24 0.63
C ALA A 26 31.93 0.47 -0.48
N CYS A 27 31.51 0.40 -1.75
CA CYS A 27 32.33 0.75 -2.90
C CYS A 27 32.88 2.17 -2.80
N ALA A 28 32.05 3.16 -2.45
CA ALA A 28 32.49 4.55 -2.30
C ALA A 28 33.52 4.76 -1.17
N ARG A 29 33.70 3.80 -0.26
CA ARG A 29 34.68 3.88 0.83
C ARG A 29 36.06 3.32 0.48
N THR A 30 36.22 2.68 -0.68
CA THR A 30 37.48 2.00 -1.04
C THR A 30 38.57 2.98 -1.48
N SER A 31 38.22 4.05 -2.20
CA SER A 31 39.15 5.11 -2.61
C SER A 31 38.47 6.47 -2.76
N SER A 32 39.25 7.55 -2.67
CA SER A 32 38.75 8.92 -2.88
C SER A 32 38.23 9.14 -4.30
N GLY A 33 38.92 8.60 -5.31
CA GLY A 33 38.49 8.67 -6.71
C GLY A 33 37.16 7.95 -6.94
N PHE A 34 36.98 6.77 -6.35
CA PHE A 34 35.72 6.02 -6.44
C PHE A 34 34.58 6.73 -5.69
N ASN A 35 34.90 7.32 -4.53
CA ASN A 35 33.95 8.12 -3.76
C ASN A 35 33.41 9.29 -4.58
N GLU A 36 34.31 10.06 -5.19
CA GLU A 36 33.96 11.22 -6.00
C GLU A 36 33.18 10.83 -7.25
N PHE A 37 33.63 9.76 -7.93
CA PHE A 37 32.93 9.21 -9.08
C PHE A 37 31.49 8.82 -8.73
N ILE A 38 31.29 8.00 -7.71
CA ILE A 38 29.95 7.53 -7.34
C ILE A 38 29.06 8.71 -6.95
N LYS A 39 29.54 9.63 -6.08
CA LYS A 39 28.73 10.74 -5.58
C LYS A 39 28.26 11.72 -6.66
N LYS A 40 29.10 11.99 -7.67
CA LYS A 40 28.76 12.94 -8.74
C LYS A 40 27.85 12.33 -9.82
N ASN A 41 27.71 11.01 -9.85
CA ASN A 41 27.05 10.29 -10.93
C ASN A 41 25.57 10.03 -10.67
N THR A 42 24.74 11.05 -10.88
CA THR A 42 23.28 10.95 -10.76
C THR A 42 22.67 9.86 -11.66
N ARG A 43 23.25 9.65 -12.86
CA ARG A 43 22.83 8.59 -13.79
C ARG A 43 22.96 7.19 -13.18
N LEU A 44 24.00 6.94 -12.39
CA LEU A 44 24.21 5.65 -11.73
C LEU A 44 23.08 5.39 -10.72
N TYR A 45 22.76 6.38 -9.88
CA TYR A 45 21.63 6.29 -8.94
C TYR A 45 20.29 6.07 -9.65
N LYS A 46 20.05 6.77 -10.77
CA LYS A 46 18.86 6.56 -11.60
C LYS A 46 18.77 5.13 -12.14
N ALA A 47 19.87 4.60 -12.68
CA ALA A 47 19.93 3.24 -13.21
C ALA A 47 19.66 2.20 -12.12
N HIS A 48 20.29 2.34 -10.94
CA HIS A 48 20.01 1.46 -9.80
C HIS A 48 18.57 1.57 -9.31
N TYR A 49 18.02 2.78 -9.26
CA TYR A 49 16.64 2.97 -8.84
C TYR A 49 15.70 2.23 -9.81
N LEU A 50 15.76 2.51 -11.11
CA LEU A 50 14.84 1.94 -12.10
C LEU A 50 15.03 0.44 -12.33
N ARG A 51 16.17 -0.13 -11.94
CA ARG A 51 16.40 -1.58 -11.95
C ARG A 51 15.73 -2.31 -10.78
N ASN A 52 15.49 -1.62 -9.66
CA ASN A 52 15.04 -2.24 -8.41
C ASN A 52 13.66 -1.76 -7.93
N PHE A 53 13.18 -0.63 -8.44
CA PHE A 53 11.92 0.00 -8.05
C PHE A 53 11.18 0.53 -9.29
N ASP A 54 9.87 0.68 -9.16
CA ASP A 54 9.04 1.26 -10.22
C ASP A 54 9.35 2.75 -10.39
N ASP A 55 9.31 3.23 -11.64
CA ASP A 55 9.54 4.64 -11.98
C ASP A 55 8.55 5.54 -11.22
N PRO A 56 9.02 6.45 -10.35
CA PRO A 56 8.14 7.23 -9.51
C PRO A 56 7.40 8.33 -10.27
N ARG A 57 7.76 8.57 -11.54
CA ARG A 57 7.12 9.54 -12.42
C ARG A 57 5.78 8.98 -12.88
N ARG A 58 4.71 9.72 -12.62
CA ARG A 58 3.35 9.31 -12.98
C ARG A 58 3.04 9.60 -14.44
N ARG A 59 3.66 10.62 -15.02
CA ARG A 59 3.43 11.02 -16.40
C ARG A 59 4.73 11.11 -17.18
N PRO A 60 4.71 10.75 -18.47
CA PRO A 60 5.81 11.11 -19.36
C PRO A 60 5.97 12.64 -19.38
N GLY A 61 7.05 13.14 -18.78
CA GLY A 61 7.34 14.58 -18.68
C GLY A 61 7.30 15.17 -17.26
N ASP A 62 6.91 14.40 -16.24
CA ASP A 62 7.13 14.82 -14.85
C ASP A 62 8.63 15.05 -14.61
N PRO A 63 9.00 16.04 -13.76
CA PRO A 63 10.40 16.31 -13.46
C PRO A 63 11.07 15.07 -12.88
N ASP A 64 12.34 14.88 -13.24
CA ASP A 64 13.13 13.80 -12.66
C ASP A 64 13.23 14.01 -11.13
N PRO A 65 12.94 12.97 -10.32
CA PRO A 65 13.13 13.06 -8.88
C PRO A 65 14.62 13.21 -8.53
N GLU A 66 14.88 13.61 -7.29
CA GLU A 66 16.22 13.60 -6.72
C GLU A 66 16.68 12.14 -6.50
N TRP A 67 17.22 11.52 -7.57
CA TRP A 67 17.56 10.09 -7.64
C TRP A 67 18.47 9.64 -6.50
N VAL A 68 19.42 10.49 -6.08
CA VAL A 68 20.36 10.17 -5.01
C VAL A 68 19.64 10.01 -3.68
N SER A 69 18.82 10.99 -3.30
CA SER A 69 18.10 10.97 -2.03
C SER A 69 17.01 9.92 -2.01
N GLU A 70 16.27 9.74 -3.12
CA GLU A 70 15.22 8.73 -3.20
C GLU A 70 15.79 7.32 -3.09
N LEU A 71 16.87 7.00 -3.81
CA LEU A 71 17.50 5.68 -3.69
C LEU A 71 18.00 5.43 -2.26
N GLN A 72 18.70 6.40 -1.65
CA GLN A 72 19.21 6.28 -0.28
C GLN A 72 18.09 6.10 0.74
N LYS A 73 16.98 6.84 0.59
CA LYS A 73 15.79 6.74 1.43
C LYS A 73 15.19 5.34 1.37
N LEU A 74 15.04 4.77 0.16
CA LEU A 74 14.48 3.43 -0.02
C LEU A 74 15.40 2.34 0.53
N ILE A 75 16.72 2.43 0.29
CA ILE A 75 17.70 1.50 0.89
C ILE A 75 17.65 1.57 2.42
N ARG A 76 17.59 2.78 3.00
CA ARG A 76 17.47 2.95 4.46
C ARG A 76 16.20 2.27 4.98
N CYS A 77 15.06 2.50 4.32
CA CYS A 77 13.79 1.87 4.67
C CYS A 77 13.88 0.34 4.61
N GLN A 78 14.45 -0.21 3.54
CA GLN A 78 14.65 -1.65 3.37
C GLN A 78 15.52 -2.24 4.48
N LYS A 79 16.67 -1.63 4.78
CA LYS A 79 17.56 -2.08 5.87
C LYS A 79 16.87 -2.04 7.24
N MET A 80 16.05 -1.03 7.50
CA MET A 80 15.26 -0.95 8.73
C MET A 80 14.18 -2.05 8.81
N LEU A 81 13.49 -2.34 7.70
CA LEU A 81 12.49 -3.40 7.63
C LEU A 81 13.11 -4.81 7.77
N GLN A 82 14.36 -4.99 7.32
CA GLN A 82 15.12 -6.23 7.48
C GLN A 82 15.76 -6.38 8.87
N SER A 83 15.93 -5.30 9.62
CA SER A 83 16.46 -5.34 10.99
C SER A 83 15.59 -6.19 11.92
N ALA A 84 16.20 -6.91 12.85
CA ALA A 84 15.49 -7.64 13.90
C ALA A 84 15.08 -6.75 15.09
N ASN A 85 15.53 -5.48 15.12
CA ASN A 85 15.26 -4.56 16.21
C ASN A 85 13.86 -3.95 16.10
N ASN A 86 12.94 -4.37 16.96
CA ASN A 86 11.56 -3.89 16.98
C ASN A 86 11.41 -2.48 17.56
N ASP A 87 12.31 -2.05 18.45
CA ASP A 87 12.26 -0.72 19.04
C ASP A 87 12.65 0.32 17.98
N LEU A 88 13.71 0.04 17.21
CA LEU A 88 14.08 0.85 16.04
C LEU A 88 12.91 1.02 15.06
N LYS A 89 12.18 -0.07 14.75
CA LYS A 89 11.01 -0.02 13.84
C LYS A 89 9.87 0.85 14.39
N ARG A 90 9.71 0.90 15.70
CA ARG A 90 8.71 1.73 16.38
C ARG A 90 9.11 3.19 16.38
N ASP A 91 10.36 3.48 16.72
CA ASP A 91 10.90 4.84 16.77
C ASP A 91 10.87 5.50 15.38
N GLU A 92 11.18 4.72 14.33
CA GLU A 92 11.20 5.16 12.94
C GLU A 92 9.86 4.90 12.22
N PHE A 93 8.76 4.69 12.97
CA PHE A 93 7.45 4.33 12.41
C PHE A 93 7.01 5.30 11.30
N ASN A 94 7.05 6.60 11.58
CA ASN A 94 6.58 7.62 10.64
C ASN A 94 7.42 7.66 9.36
N PHE A 95 8.73 7.50 9.47
CA PHE A 95 9.63 7.46 8.32
C PHE A 95 9.35 6.25 7.42
N ILE A 96 9.26 5.06 8.01
CA ILE A 96 9.04 3.81 7.27
C ILE A 96 7.63 3.79 6.66
N ALA A 97 6.61 4.11 7.46
CA ALA A 97 5.22 4.08 7.03
C ALA A 97 4.94 5.06 5.88
N SER A 98 5.46 6.30 5.96
CA SER A 98 5.31 7.27 4.87
C SER A 98 6.12 6.89 3.61
N THR A 99 7.28 6.26 3.79
CA THR A 99 8.08 5.76 2.66
C THR A 99 7.38 4.61 1.94
N VAL A 100 6.79 3.67 2.68
CA VAL A 100 6.00 2.58 2.10
C VAL A 100 4.73 3.11 1.43
N ASP A 101 4.02 4.08 2.05
CA ASP A 101 2.86 4.73 1.43
C ASP A 101 3.24 5.42 0.12
N GLY A 102 4.42 6.05 0.08
CA GLY A 102 5.01 6.63 -1.13
C GLY A 102 5.29 5.58 -2.21
N LEU A 103 5.90 4.44 -1.85
CA LEU A 103 6.17 3.33 -2.77
C LEU A 103 4.90 2.71 -3.36
N ILE A 104 3.84 2.59 -2.55
CA ILE A 104 2.53 2.12 -3.04
C ILE A 104 1.95 3.16 -4.01
N SER A 105 2.04 4.44 -3.66
CA SER A 105 1.52 5.54 -4.46
C SER A 105 2.26 5.78 -5.78
N SER A 106 3.50 5.31 -5.88
CA SER A 106 4.34 5.36 -7.07
C SER A 106 4.47 4.02 -7.79
N GLY A 107 3.88 2.96 -7.25
CA GLY A 107 3.89 1.65 -7.87
C GLY A 107 3.18 1.68 -9.22
N SER A 108 3.70 0.91 -10.16
CA SER A 108 3.14 0.82 -11.51
C SER A 108 3.38 -0.59 -12.04
N MET A 109 2.33 -1.24 -12.53
CA MET A 109 2.47 -2.52 -13.21
C MET A 109 2.98 -2.30 -14.64
N ASP A 110 3.85 -3.20 -15.09
CA ASP A 110 4.27 -3.31 -16.48
C ASP A 110 3.19 -3.99 -17.36
N GLU A 111 3.52 -4.28 -18.62
CA GLU A 111 2.60 -4.92 -19.58
C GLU A 111 2.21 -6.34 -19.18
N PHE A 112 2.97 -6.99 -18.30
CA PHE A 112 2.72 -8.33 -17.79
C PHE A 112 1.95 -8.33 -16.46
N GLY A 113 1.67 -7.14 -15.91
CA GLY A 113 0.99 -7.00 -14.63
C GLY A 113 1.95 -7.02 -13.43
N ASP A 114 3.26 -6.92 -13.65
CA ASP A 114 4.27 -7.01 -12.61
C ASP A 114 4.72 -5.62 -12.15
N SER A 115 4.78 -5.42 -10.82
CA SER A 115 5.32 -4.21 -10.17
C SER A 115 6.45 -4.58 -9.22
N GLN A 116 7.62 -3.95 -9.37
CA GLN A 116 8.78 -4.19 -8.51
C GLN A 116 8.50 -3.70 -7.08
N ASN A 117 7.79 -2.58 -6.94
CA ASN A 117 7.38 -2.05 -5.63
C ASN A 117 6.45 -3.03 -4.91
N GLN A 118 5.46 -3.58 -5.61
CA GLN A 118 4.54 -4.58 -5.06
C GLN A 118 5.29 -5.81 -4.57
N HIS A 119 6.17 -6.38 -5.40
CA HIS A 119 6.98 -7.55 -5.05
C HIS A 119 7.85 -7.29 -3.82
N LEU A 120 8.48 -6.11 -3.75
CA LEU A 120 9.31 -5.73 -2.60
C LEU A 120 8.49 -5.62 -1.31
N ILE A 121 7.35 -4.91 -1.34
CA ILE A 121 6.49 -4.72 -0.17
C ILE A 121 5.91 -6.06 0.28
N ALA A 122 5.39 -6.87 -0.64
CA ALA A 122 4.91 -8.21 -0.36
C ALA A 122 6.00 -9.04 0.34
N ARG A 123 7.22 -9.02 -0.20
CA ARG A 123 8.36 -9.75 0.37
C ARG A 123 8.68 -9.29 1.79
N LEU A 124 8.79 -7.97 2.02
CA LEU A 124 9.18 -7.41 3.32
C LEU A 124 8.11 -7.59 4.40
N PHE A 125 6.83 -7.57 4.05
CA PHE A 125 5.73 -7.64 5.03
C PHE A 125 5.14 -9.04 5.20
N GLN A 126 5.21 -9.91 4.20
CA GLN A 126 4.75 -11.30 4.33
C GLN A 126 5.80 -12.20 4.98
N HIS A 127 7.08 -12.10 4.58
CA HIS A 127 8.11 -13.01 5.12
C HIS A 127 8.60 -12.60 6.52
N ILE A 128 8.65 -11.29 6.80
CA ILE A 128 9.07 -10.79 8.11
C ILE A 128 7.83 -10.43 8.91
N SER A 129 7.30 -11.42 9.63
CA SER A 129 6.04 -11.28 10.38
C SER A 129 5.99 -10.11 11.37
N GLN A 130 7.15 -9.68 11.90
CA GLN A 130 7.28 -8.53 12.79
C GLN A 130 6.90 -7.22 12.10
N ASN A 131 7.14 -7.08 10.80
CA ASN A 131 6.86 -5.84 10.07
C ASN A 131 5.35 -5.57 9.99
N HIS A 132 4.56 -6.62 9.76
CA HIS A 132 3.11 -6.48 9.76
C HIS A 132 2.60 -5.97 11.13
N ASP A 133 3.04 -6.59 12.23
CA ASP A 133 2.65 -6.17 13.58
C ASP A 133 3.16 -4.75 13.91
N ALA A 134 4.34 -4.39 13.44
CA ALA A 134 4.98 -3.10 13.72
C ALA A 134 4.43 -1.93 12.91
N PHE A 135 3.82 -2.14 11.74
CA PHE A 135 3.37 -1.02 10.89
C PHE A 135 1.90 -1.09 10.48
N MET A 136 1.28 -2.27 10.42
CA MET A 136 -0.11 -2.46 9.98
C MET A 136 -1.08 -2.79 11.14
N CYS A 137 -0.55 -3.07 12.35
CA CYS A 137 -1.35 -3.37 13.54
C CYS A 137 -1.25 -2.26 14.61
N ARG A 138 -1.27 -0.97 14.21
CA ARG A 138 -1.13 0.19 15.12
C ARG A 138 -2.34 1.14 15.12
N SER A 139 -3.48 0.74 14.59
CA SER A 139 -4.72 1.47 14.80
C SER A 139 -5.29 1.27 16.21
N SER A 140 -6.33 2.01 16.56
CA SER A 140 -7.07 1.85 17.81
C SER A 140 -7.71 0.47 17.97
N LEU A 141 -7.93 -0.27 16.87
CA LEU A 141 -8.46 -1.64 16.92
C LEU A 141 -7.55 -2.58 17.71
N PHE A 142 -6.24 -2.36 17.62
CA PHE A 142 -5.23 -3.20 18.25
C PHE A 142 -4.92 -2.79 19.70
N GLY A 143 -5.55 -1.73 20.22
CA GLY A 143 -5.33 -1.29 21.60
C GLY A 143 -5.91 -2.23 22.66
N ARG A 144 -6.99 -2.95 22.35
CA ARG A 144 -7.71 -3.80 23.32
C ARG A 144 -7.43 -5.30 23.16
N ILE A 145 -7.15 -5.75 21.94
CA ILE A 145 -6.98 -7.17 21.57
C ILE A 145 -5.53 -7.44 21.12
N GLY A 146 -4.73 -6.39 20.95
CA GLY A 146 -3.36 -6.51 20.50
C GLY A 146 -2.53 -7.40 21.42
N LYS A 147 -1.66 -8.20 20.80
CA LYS A 147 -0.59 -8.89 21.53
C LYS A 147 0.33 -7.86 22.18
N ALA A 148 1.18 -8.26 23.14
CA ALA A 148 2.12 -7.35 23.82
C ALA A 148 3.02 -6.54 22.86
N ASN A 149 3.25 -7.04 21.65
CA ASN A 149 4.01 -6.36 20.59
C ASN A 149 3.18 -5.38 19.73
N GLN A 150 1.86 -5.51 19.73
CA GLN A 150 0.92 -4.65 19.01
C GLN A 150 0.44 -3.53 19.94
N ARG A 151 0.78 -2.29 19.59
CA ARG A 151 0.35 -1.11 20.33
C ARG A 151 -0.12 -0.06 19.33
N PRO A 152 -1.25 0.62 19.60
CA PRO A 152 -1.65 1.75 18.80
C PRO A 152 -0.53 2.79 18.71
N ALA A 153 -0.48 3.53 17.60
CA ALA A 153 0.35 4.73 17.55
C ALA A 153 -0.15 5.77 18.57
N ASP A 154 0.78 6.57 19.10
CA ASP A 154 0.50 7.54 20.15
C ASP A 154 -0.39 8.68 19.64
N ASP A 155 -0.25 9.03 18.36
CA ASP A 155 -0.98 10.11 17.70
C ASP A 155 -2.01 9.59 16.68
N VAL A 156 -3.03 10.40 16.42
CA VAL A 156 -4.13 10.08 15.50
C VAL A 156 -3.62 9.89 14.06
N VAL A 157 -2.63 10.67 13.63
CA VAL A 157 -2.10 10.61 12.26
C VAL A 157 -1.42 9.28 12.02
N GLY A 158 -0.60 8.82 12.97
CA GLY A 158 0.06 7.52 12.92
C GLY A 158 -0.92 6.35 12.91
N ARG A 159 -2.00 6.42 13.71
CA ARG A 159 -3.06 5.38 13.69
C ARG A 159 -3.74 5.29 12.32
N GLN A 160 -4.05 6.44 11.74
CA GLN A 160 -4.68 6.54 10.42
C GLN A 160 -3.75 6.05 9.31
N LEU A 161 -2.45 6.37 9.39
CA LEU A 161 -1.45 5.91 8.45
C LEU A 161 -1.25 4.38 8.54
N SER A 162 -1.19 3.82 9.74
CA SER A 162 -1.12 2.37 9.95
C SER A 162 -2.33 1.66 9.36
N ALA A 163 -3.54 2.15 9.67
CA ALA A 163 -4.79 1.61 9.14
C ALA A 163 -4.84 1.71 7.61
N LYS A 164 -4.39 2.83 7.03
CA LYS A 164 -4.27 3.01 5.57
C LYS A 164 -3.37 1.94 4.96
N LEU A 165 -2.15 1.77 5.47
CA LEU A 165 -1.20 0.78 4.97
C LEU A 165 -1.77 -0.63 5.02
N HIS A 166 -2.46 -0.96 6.09
CA HIS A 166 -3.11 -2.26 6.24
C HIS A 166 -4.25 -2.46 5.24
N CYS A 167 -5.09 -1.44 5.02
CA CYS A 167 -6.15 -1.49 4.02
C CYS A 167 -5.61 -1.68 2.60
N LEU A 168 -4.54 -0.97 2.26
CA LEU A 168 -3.89 -1.09 0.96
C LEU A 168 -3.22 -2.46 0.81
N PHE A 169 -2.55 -2.95 1.86
CA PHE A 169 -1.92 -4.26 1.83
C PHE A 169 -2.93 -5.41 1.73
N GLY A 170 -4.14 -5.23 2.26
CA GLY A 170 -5.20 -6.23 2.24
C GLY A 170 -5.04 -7.27 3.36
N ILE A 171 -5.70 -8.41 3.20
CA ILE A 171 -5.71 -9.51 4.17
C ILE A 171 -5.19 -10.78 3.49
N PRO A 172 -3.86 -10.93 3.36
CA PRO A 172 -3.30 -12.07 2.65
C PRO A 172 -3.70 -13.40 3.28
N SER A 173 -3.80 -14.43 2.46
CA SER A 173 -4.14 -15.80 2.91
C SER A 173 -3.13 -16.41 3.90
N THR A 174 -1.99 -15.75 4.12
CA THR A 174 -0.95 -16.12 5.07
C THR A 174 -1.42 -16.05 6.53
N ASN A 175 -0.63 -16.64 7.43
CA ASN A 175 -0.92 -16.57 8.87
C ASN A 175 -0.97 -15.13 9.39
N ALA A 176 -0.22 -14.19 8.80
CA ALA A 176 -0.26 -12.80 9.20
C ALA A 176 -1.65 -12.18 8.95
N GLY A 177 -2.20 -12.32 7.74
CA GLY A 177 -3.53 -11.80 7.41
C GLY A 177 -4.65 -12.49 8.19
N ARG A 178 -4.61 -13.82 8.35
CA ARG A 178 -5.62 -14.54 9.15
C ARG A 178 -5.65 -14.09 10.61
N ARG A 179 -4.51 -13.71 11.19
CA ARG A 179 -4.45 -13.22 12.58
C ARG A 179 -5.19 -11.91 12.75
N VAL A 180 -5.14 -11.02 11.77
CA VAL A 180 -5.86 -9.74 11.81
C VAL A 180 -7.35 -9.97 12.02
N LEU A 181 -7.94 -10.99 11.38
CA LEU A 181 -9.37 -11.29 11.48
C LEU A 181 -9.83 -11.62 12.92
N SER A 182 -8.92 -11.87 13.86
CA SER A 182 -9.26 -12.03 15.27
C SER A 182 -9.81 -10.75 15.93
N THR A 183 -9.53 -9.57 15.36
CA THR A 183 -10.08 -8.30 15.84
C THR A 183 -11.51 -8.04 15.36
N HIS A 184 -12.09 -8.96 14.58
CA HIS A 184 -13.44 -8.87 14.02
C HIS A 184 -14.51 -8.40 15.02
N PRO A 185 -14.63 -8.92 16.26
CA PRO A 185 -15.67 -8.46 17.19
C PRO A 185 -15.62 -6.95 17.47
N TYR A 186 -14.41 -6.38 17.56
CA TYR A 186 -14.23 -4.95 17.80
C TYR A 186 -14.42 -4.13 16.53
N ALA A 187 -13.87 -4.58 15.40
CA ALA A 187 -14.14 -3.98 14.09
C ALA A 187 -15.65 -3.91 13.81
N ARG A 188 -16.38 -5.00 14.08
CA ARG A 188 -17.84 -5.08 14.00
C ARG A 188 -18.51 -4.07 14.93
N SER A 189 -18.07 -3.97 16.18
CA SER A 189 -18.64 -2.98 17.10
C SER A 189 -18.45 -1.55 16.62
N ARG A 190 -17.32 -1.21 15.98
CA ARG A 190 -17.10 0.12 15.40
C ARG A 190 -17.98 0.37 14.18
N VAL A 191 -18.08 -0.61 13.30
CA VAL A 191 -18.86 -0.52 12.05
C VAL A 191 -20.36 -0.38 12.35
N TYR A 192 -20.90 -1.10 13.33
CA TYR A 192 -22.33 -1.05 13.65
C TYR A 192 -22.68 -0.06 14.77
N ASP A 193 -21.71 0.73 15.25
CA ASP A 193 -22.01 1.81 16.19
C ASP A 193 -22.59 3.00 15.45
N LEU A 194 -23.92 3.15 15.53
CA LEU A 194 -24.68 4.22 14.86
C LEU A 194 -24.18 5.62 15.21
N ARG A 195 -23.49 5.81 16.35
CA ARG A 195 -22.90 7.09 16.74
C ARG A 195 -21.79 7.57 15.79
N ASN A 196 -21.19 6.66 15.02
CA ASN A 196 -20.14 7.00 14.05
C ASN A 196 -20.71 7.58 12.73
N TYR A 197 -22.02 7.46 12.51
CA TYR A 197 -22.68 7.93 11.30
C TYR A 197 -23.45 9.21 11.60
N THR A 198 -22.92 10.32 11.09
CA THR A 198 -23.44 11.66 11.36
C THR A 198 -23.44 12.48 10.07
N ASP A 199 -24.12 13.63 10.07
CA ASP A 199 -24.11 14.55 8.93
C ASP A 199 -22.71 15.09 8.59
N LYS A 200 -21.80 15.11 9.57
CA LYS A 200 -20.40 15.52 9.38
C LYS A 200 -19.59 14.44 8.66
N THR A 201 -19.84 13.17 8.98
CA THR A 201 -19.22 12.03 8.30
C THR A 201 -19.94 11.65 7.01
N LYS A 202 -21.02 12.36 6.64
CA LYS A 202 -21.88 12.07 5.48
C LYS A 202 -22.32 10.61 5.45
N TRP A 203 -22.55 10.04 6.64
CA TRP A 203 -22.99 8.65 6.80
C TRP A 203 -22.03 7.62 6.19
N GLY A 204 -20.75 7.99 6.05
CA GLY A 204 -19.71 7.17 5.44
C GLY A 204 -18.39 7.17 6.23
N PRO A 205 -17.35 6.51 5.70
CA PRO A 205 -16.05 6.36 6.36
C PRO A 205 -15.19 7.63 6.21
N PHE A 206 -15.76 8.78 6.57
CA PHE A 206 -15.10 10.07 6.59
C PHE A 206 -14.90 10.53 8.03
N ARG A 207 -13.93 11.40 8.25
CA ARG A 207 -13.66 12.00 9.56
C ARG A 207 -14.84 12.86 10.02
N ASP A 208 -15.05 12.88 11.33
CA ASP A 208 -16.12 13.61 12.01
C ASP A 208 -15.86 15.13 12.13
N ASP A 209 -14.69 15.58 11.68
CA ASP A 209 -14.29 16.99 11.60
C ASP A 209 -14.94 17.73 10.40
N GLY A 210 -15.67 17.03 9.53
CA GLY A 210 -16.29 17.59 8.33
C GLY A 210 -15.29 17.88 7.20
N SER A 211 -14.03 17.47 7.33
CA SER A 211 -12.98 17.68 6.32
C SER A 211 -13.15 16.82 5.08
N MET A 212 -14.06 15.85 5.10
CA MET A 212 -14.23 14.81 4.08
C MET A 212 -12.96 13.98 3.84
N ARG A 213 -11.97 14.05 4.75
CA ARG A 213 -10.85 13.13 4.74
C ARG A 213 -11.33 11.74 5.14
N VAL A 214 -10.73 10.73 4.54
CA VAL A 214 -11.04 9.32 4.85
C VAL A 214 -10.67 9.01 6.31
N ASP A 215 -11.58 8.36 7.03
CA ASP A 215 -11.27 7.68 8.29
C ASP A 215 -10.76 6.27 7.97
N TRP A 216 -9.44 6.12 7.90
CA TRP A 216 -8.81 4.85 7.58
C TRP A 216 -9.02 3.79 8.66
N GLU A 217 -9.25 4.16 9.92
CA GLU A 217 -9.58 3.19 10.98
C GLU A 217 -10.99 2.63 10.81
N MET A 218 -11.92 3.42 10.25
CA MET A 218 -13.23 2.91 9.82
C MET A 218 -13.11 2.00 8.59
N ILE A 219 -12.33 2.39 7.58
CA ILE A 219 -12.07 1.53 6.40
C ILE A 219 -11.44 0.21 6.80
N GLU A 220 -10.46 0.22 7.72
CA GLU A 220 -9.83 -0.99 8.24
C GLU A 220 -10.84 -1.89 8.95
N SER A 221 -11.74 -1.31 9.75
CA SER A 221 -12.80 -2.05 10.42
C SER A 221 -13.75 -2.70 9.41
N LEU A 222 -14.15 -1.97 8.37
CA LEU A 222 -14.98 -2.49 7.29
C LEU A 222 -14.27 -3.62 6.54
N MET A 223 -12.99 -3.45 6.19
CA MET A 223 -12.17 -4.48 5.53
C MET A 223 -12.11 -5.76 6.37
N ILE A 224 -11.93 -5.65 7.68
CA ILE A 224 -11.88 -6.81 8.59
C ILE A 224 -13.24 -7.51 8.69
N VAL A 225 -14.34 -6.75 8.78
CA VAL A 225 -15.69 -7.32 8.80
C VAL A 225 -15.99 -8.05 7.49
N LEU A 226 -15.67 -7.44 6.35
CA LEU A 226 -15.80 -8.06 5.04
C LEU A 226 -14.95 -9.31 4.92
N GLY A 227 -13.65 -9.23 5.25
CA GLY A 227 -12.72 -10.34 5.19
C GLY A 227 -13.12 -11.52 6.09
N TYR A 228 -13.58 -11.24 7.31
CA TYR A 228 -14.07 -12.27 8.23
C TYR A 228 -15.31 -12.97 7.68
N ASN A 229 -16.30 -12.20 7.21
CA ASN A 229 -17.54 -12.74 6.64
C ASN A 229 -17.28 -13.51 5.35
N SER A 230 -16.42 -13.01 4.45
CA SER A 230 -15.99 -13.75 3.26
C SER A 230 -15.29 -15.06 3.64
N GLY A 231 -14.42 -15.05 4.65
CA GLY A 231 -13.74 -16.25 5.13
C GLY A 231 -14.65 -17.30 5.78
N LEU A 232 -15.82 -16.91 6.29
CA LEU A 232 -16.82 -17.82 6.87
C LEU A 232 -17.86 -18.28 5.85
N CYS A 233 -18.45 -17.34 5.11
CA CYS A 233 -19.53 -17.59 4.14
C CYS A 233 -19.00 -18.15 2.82
N CYS A 234 -17.82 -17.72 2.37
CA CYS A 234 -17.29 -18.13 1.06
C CYS A 234 -16.46 -19.41 1.12
N ARG A 235 -16.23 -20.07 2.28
CA ARG A 235 -15.48 -21.35 2.35
C ARG A 235 -15.97 -22.43 1.38
N ARG A 236 -17.29 -22.46 1.10
CA ARG A 236 -17.93 -23.39 0.15
C ARG A 236 -17.84 -22.91 -1.31
N PHE A 237 -17.44 -21.66 -1.55
CA PHE A 237 -17.38 -20.97 -2.83
C PHE A 237 -15.97 -20.44 -3.17
N LEU A 238 -14.94 -20.74 -2.37
CA LEU A 238 -13.57 -20.22 -2.53
C LEU A 238 -12.97 -20.56 -3.91
N HIS A 239 -13.40 -21.65 -4.54
CA HIS A 239 -12.95 -22.00 -5.90
C HIS A 239 -13.54 -21.08 -6.99
N ARG A 240 -14.64 -20.36 -6.69
CA ARG A 240 -15.34 -19.47 -7.61
C ARG A 240 -15.24 -17.99 -7.21
N PHE A 241 -14.90 -17.69 -5.96
CA PHE A 241 -14.85 -16.34 -5.45
C PHE A 241 -13.61 -16.12 -4.58
N ARG A 242 -12.66 -15.37 -5.13
CA ARG A 242 -11.50 -14.82 -4.42
C ARG A 242 -11.76 -13.34 -4.15
N PRO A 243 -11.82 -12.90 -2.88
CA PRO A 243 -11.92 -11.48 -2.57
C PRO A 243 -10.74 -10.70 -3.15
N PRO A 244 -10.94 -9.47 -3.66
CA PRO A 244 -9.89 -8.68 -4.32
C PRO A 244 -8.81 -8.14 -3.36
N TRP A 245 -8.85 -8.52 -2.08
CA TRP A 245 -7.86 -8.17 -1.05
C TRP A 245 -7.17 -9.42 -0.48
N SER A 246 -7.14 -10.51 -1.25
CA SER A 246 -6.61 -11.81 -0.81
C SER A 246 -5.10 -11.93 -0.98
N GLU A 247 -4.49 -11.07 -1.80
CA GLU A 247 -3.04 -10.90 -1.95
C GLU A 247 -2.58 -9.48 -1.60
N PRO A 248 -1.28 -9.32 -1.28
CA PRO A 248 -0.70 -8.01 -1.04
C PRO A 248 -0.93 -7.04 -2.20
N LEU A 249 -1.54 -5.90 -1.89
CA LEU A 249 -1.73 -4.78 -2.82
C LEU A 249 -2.52 -5.15 -4.09
N GLU A 250 -3.31 -6.23 -4.04
CA GLU A 250 -4.17 -6.66 -5.15
C GLU A 250 -5.18 -5.55 -5.50
N GLY A 251 -5.20 -5.14 -6.77
CA GLY A 251 -6.06 -4.05 -7.25
C GLY A 251 -5.67 -2.64 -6.78
N VAL A 252 -4.57 -2.48 -6.03
CA VAL A 252 -4.09 -1.17 -5.55
C VAL A 252 -3.13 -0.51 -6.53
N ILE A 253 -2.25 -1.29 -7.16
CA ILE A 253 -1.23 -0.78 -8.08
C ILE A 253 -1.83 -0.66 -9.49
N PRO A 254 -1.81 0.54 -10.11
CA PRO A 254 -2.36 0.74 -11.45
C PRO A 254 -1.42 0.18 -12.54
N GLU A 255 -2.01 -0.25 -13.65
CA GLU A 255 -1.25 -0.51 -14.89
C GLU A 255 -0.75 0.80 -15.50
N ARG A 256 0.53 0.86 -15.89
CA ARG A 256 1.16 2.08 -16.44
C ARG A 256 0.42 2.63 -17.66
N ALA A 257 -0.07 1.73 -18.52
CA ALA A 257 -0.80 2.08 -19.74
C ALA A 257 -2.23 2.57 -19.46
N LYS A 258 -2.77 2.29 -18.27
CA LYS A 258 -4.12 2.67 -17.83
C LYS A 258 -4.08 3.69 -16.69
N ILE A 259 -3.03 4.53 -16.60
CA ILE A 259 -3.07 5.70 -15.69
C ILE A 259 -4.29 6.51 -16.10
N MET A 260 -5.38 6.30 -15.36
CA MET A 260 -6.69 6.75 -15.77
C MET A 260 -6.63 8.27 -15.90
N PRO A 261 -7.30 8.86 -16.90
CA PRO A 261 -7.49 10.30 -16.91
C PRO A 261 -8.04 10.71 -15.54
N ALA A 262 -7.63 11.88 -15.04
CA ALA A 262 -8.05 12.36 -13.73
C ALA A 262 -9.56 12.17 -13.57
N TYR A 263 -9.97 11.28 -12.65
CA TYR A 263 -11.38 11.09 -12.38
C TYR A 263 -11.97 12.46 -12.04
N PRO A 264 -12.98 12.93 -12.76
CA PRO A 264 -13.59 14.19 -12.41
C PRO A 264 -14.15 14.03 -10.97
N PRO A 265 -13.91 14.99 -10.06
CA PRO A 265 -14.34 14.90 -8.67
C PRO A 265 -15.88 14.96 -8.51
N THR A 266 -16.60 15.04 -9.62
CA THR A 266 -18.05 14.96 -9.68
C THR A 266 -18.50 13.52 -9.49
N LEU A 267 -19.38 13.29 -8.52
CA LEU A 267 -20.16 12.06 -8.41
C LEU A 267 -20.81 11.76 -9.76
N LEU A 268 -20.41 10.66 -10.38
CA LEU A 268 -21.08 10.13 -11.56
C LEU A 268 -22.49 9.75 -11.13
N LYS A 269 -23.47 10.58 -11.50
CA LYS A 269 -24.88 10.20 -11.39
C LYS A 269 -25.10 9.06 -12.37
N GLU A 270 -25.79 8.01 -11.93
CA GLU A 270 -26.22 6.94 -12.83
C GLU A 270 -27.03 7.61 -13.97
N PRO A 271 -26.57 7.52 -15.23
CA PRO A 271 -27.35 8.04 -16.33
C PRO A 271 -28.67 7.25 -16.39
N GLU A 272 -29.80 7.93 -16.54
CA GLU A 272 -31.09 7.25 -16.73
C GLU A 272 -31.08 6.57 -18.10
N ILE A 273 -30.78 5.27 -18.10
CA ILE A 273 -30.80 4.43 -19.30
C ILE A 273 -32.18 3.74 -19.38
N PRO A 274 -32.87 3.79 -20.53
CA PRO A 274 -34.11 3.04 -20.76
C PRO A 274 -33.95 1.56 -20.40
N LEU A 275 -35.01 0.94 -19.87
CA LEU A 275 -34.97 -0.43 -19.33
C LEU A 275 -34.46 -1.47 -20.34
N GLN A 276 -34.75 -1.29 -21.64
CA GLN A 276 -34.27 -2.18 -22.71
C GLN A 276 -32.78 -2.06 -23.02
N LEU A 277 -32.13 -0.99 -22.55
CA LEU A 277 -30.69 -0.70 -22.73
C LEU A 277 -29.88 -0.91 -21.45
N LYS A 278 -30.52 -1.35 -20.35
CA LYS A 278 -29.81 -1.74 -19.12
C LYS A 278 -29.06 -3.07 -19.26
N ASP A 279 -29.47 -3.92 -20.21
CA ASP A 279 -28.71 -5.10 -20.63
C ASP A 279 -28.63 -5.18 -22.16
N PRO A 280 -27.89 -4.26 -22.80
CA PRO A 280 -27.83 -4.16 -24.26
C PRO A 280 -27.00 -5.28 -24.90
N TYR A 281 -26.38 -6.15 -24.09
CA TYR A 281 -25.48 -7.21 -24.55
C TYR A 281 -25.95 -8.62 -24.15
N ASN A 282 -27.16 -8.75 -23.57
CA ASN A 282 -27.71 -10.02 -23.13
C ASN A 282 -26.71 -10.78 -22.24
N VAL A 283 -26.12 -10.08 -21.26
CA VAL A 283 -24.99 -10.59 -20.48
C VAL A 283 -25.45 -11.67 -19.50
N SER A 284 -25.55 -12.88 -20.04
CA SER A 284 -25.79 -14.11 -19.31
C SER A 284 -24.47 -14.54 -18.66
N GLY A 285 -24.42 -14.47 -17.33
CA GLY A 285 -23.22 -14.79 -16.54
C GLY A 285 -23.55 -14.97 -15.06
N LEU A 286 -22.62 -15.59 -14.32
CA LEU A 286 -22.73 -15.75 -12.87
C LEU A 286 -22.13 -14.52 -12.20
N TRP A 287 -22.97 -13.63 -11.68
CA TRP A 287 -22.56 -12.42 -10.98
C TRP A 287 -22.56 -12.67 -9.47
N SER A 288 -21.50 -12.25 -8.79
CA SER A 288 -21.43 -12.26 -7.32
C SER A 288 -21.41 -10.82 -6.82
N ARG A 289 -22.43 -10.44 -6.06
CA ARG A 289 -22.50 -9.13 -5.39
C ARG A 289 -22.27 -9.35 -3.90
N VAL A 290 -21.20 -8.79 -3.36
CA VAL A 290 -21.00 -8.73 -1.91
C VAL A 290 -21.72 -7.49 -1.41
N LEU A 291 -22.89 -7.69 -0.81
CA LEU A 291 -23.64 -6.63 -0.14
C LEU A 291 -23.22 -6.60 1.33
N CYS A 292 -22.55 -5.53 1.73
CA CYS A 292 -22.38 -5.21 3.13
C CYS A 292 -23.43 -4.17 3.50
N PHE A 293 -24.47 -4.57 4.22
CA PHE A 293 -25.42 -3.63 4.80
C PHE A 293 -24.68 -2.85 5.89
N MET A 294 -24.30 -1.61 5.61
CA MET A 294 -24.33 -0.59 6.65
C MET A 294 -25.80 -0.19 6.70
N ASP A 295 -26.52 -0.58 7.75
CA ASP A 295 -27.93 -0.20 7.91
C ASP A 295 -28.00 1.33 7.88
N GLN A 296 -28.32 1.90 6.71
CA GLN A 296 -28.79 3.26 6.67
C GLN A 296 -30.19 3.22 7.28
N PRO A 297 -30.47 4.03 8.32
CA PRO A 297 -31.85 4.29 8.65
C PRO A 297 -32.46 4.89 7.39
N SER A 298 -33.39 4.15 6.80
CA SER A 298 -34.24 4.63 5.72
C SER A 298 -34.97 5.86 6.26
N HIS A 299 -34.47 7.05 5.93
CA HIS A 299 -35.35 8.19 5.85
C HIS A 299 -36.21 7.95 4.62
N GLU A 300 -37.38 7.35 4.85
CA GLU A 300 -38.54 7.55 4.01
C GLU A 300 -38.74 9.07 3.87
N THR A 301 -38.20 9.64 2.80
CA THR A 301 -38.75 10.87 2.26
C THR A 301 -39.99 10.46 1.49
N ASP A 302 -41.14 10.57 2.15
CA ASP A 302 -42.43 10.70 1.48
C ASP A 302 -42.32 11.82 0.44
N ILE A 303 -42.43 11.44 -0.83
CA ILE A 303 -42.79 12.33 -1.95
C ILE A 303 -44.13 11.84 -2.48
#